data_AF-A0A2X3IQB8-F1
#
_entry.id   AF-A0A2X3IQB8-F1
#
_cell.length_a   1.000
_cell.length_b   1.000
_cell.length_c   1.000
_cell.angle_alpha   90.00
_cell.angle_beta   90.00
_cell.angle_gamma   90.00
#
_symmetry.space_group_name_H-M   'P 1'
#
loop_
_entity.id
_entity.type
_entity.pdbx_description
1 polymer ?
#
loop_
_entity_poly.entity_id
_entity_poly.type
_entity_poly.pdbx_seq_one_letter_code
_entity_poly.pdbx_strand_id
1 'polypeptide(L)'
;MFSTPLKNGYKHGNQSGGIVPIDSAYVEGDNLNQKARYVRILFTAPYRHRWTVINELMINNGEYISTVNDPTYISSSIEEKGFAPSNLRDGNLITSYKPNTNNGEISEGSITYRLSEKTDVRKVTIVQSGSSISNVKVMARVGDGSENVTDQWVQLGTLSNSLNEFINRDYNNIYEIKIEWTDVAPNIYEIITLNQEFEFPVNDSLKAKYDELINLSVDEYTLSSFETLKEALNEAKNILDDSNSSQKKIDKALENLNKAEEELALRATDFEDFNKVLSLGNSLFQEEYTAESWALFSEVLEVVNEANKNKAYYTQNQINQIVSDLDASIKALVKEIPEVDKTNLGELINQGKSLLEESVEGFNVGEYHKGAKDGLTVEINKAEEVFNKEDATEEEINLAKESLEGAVARFNSLLIEESTGDFNGNGKIDIGDLAMISKNIRSTNNTSLDLNKDGSIDEY
;
A
#
# COMPACT_ATOMS: atom_id res chain seq x y z
N MET A 1 97.38 -14.52 -18.37
CA MET A 1 96.09 -14.08 -18.95
C MET A 1 95.00 -14.34 -17.93
N PHE A 2 94.34 -13.31 -17.42
CA PHE A 2 93.20 -13.51 -16.53
C PHE A 2 92.02 -14.05 -17.36
N SER A 3 91.56 -15.26 -17.02
CA SER A 3 90.30 -15.81 -17.52
C SER A 3 89.16 -14.94 -16.99
N THR A 4 88.40 -14.31 -17.89
CA THR A 4 87.20 -13.57 -17.54
C THR A 4 86.01 -14.53 -17.53
N PRO A 5 84.98 -14.31 -16.70
CA PRO A 5 83.78 -15.16 -16.66
C PRO A 5 83.17 -15.39 -18.06
N LEU A 6 83.13 -14.34 -18.90
CA LEU A 6 82.71 -14.40 -20.30
C LEU A 6 83.47 -15.43 -21.15
N LYS A 7 84.78 -15.60 -20.93
CA LYS A 7 85.58 -16.60 -21.66
C LYS A 7 85.33 -18.04 -21.22
N ASN A 8 84.68 -18.24 -20.07
CA ASN A 8 84.31 -19.56 -19.54
C ASN A 8 82.80 -19.84 -19.68
N GLY A 9 82.10 -19.13 -20.57
CA GLY A 9 80.68 -19.36 -20.86
C GLY A 9 79.69 -18.65 -19.93
N TYR A 10 80.14 -17.79 -19.00
CA TYR A 10 79.26 -17.03 -18.12
C TYR A 10 78.75 -15.77 -18.83
N LYS A 11 77.46 -15.47 -18.72
CA LYS A 11 76.86 -14.23 -19.24
C LYS A 11 76.77 -13.18 -18.14
N HIS A 12 76.81 -11.90 -18.53
CA HIS A 12 76.54 -10.78 -17.62
C HIS A 12 75.02 -10.69 -17.41
N GLY A 13 74.54 -10.50 -16.17
CA GLY A 13 73.11 -10.66 -15.84
C GLY A 13 72.15 -9.73 -16.61
N ASN A 14 72.62 -8.58 -17.05
CA ASN A 14 71.93 -7.63 -17.94
C ASN A 14 71.77 -8.09 -19.40
N GLN A 15 72.33 -9.25 -19.78
CA GLN A 15 72.12 -9.92 -21.07
C GLN A 15 71.36 -11.24 -20.93
N SER A 16 70.97 -11.61 -19.72
CA SER A 16 70.05 -12.73 -19.49
C SER A 16 68.63 -12.21 -19.77
N GLY A 17 67.94 -12.78 -20.75
CA GLY A 17 66.52 -12.48 -20.97
C GLY A 17 65.59 -12.99 -19.86
N GLY A 18 66.11 -13.30 -18.67
CA GLY A 18 65.41 -13.92 -17.56
C GLY A 18 65.42 -13.06 -16.30
N ILE A 19 64.21 -12.69 -15.87
CA ILE A 19 63.59 -12.40 -14.55
C ILE A 19 64.45 -11.96 -13.32
N VAL A 20 65.77 -12.14 -13.26
CA VAL A 20 66.62 -11.64 -12.15
C VAL A 20 67.73 -10.72 -12.68
N PRO A 21 67.69 -9.40 -12.38
CA PRO A 21 68.78 -8.49 -12.71
C PRO A 21 69.91 -8.67 -11.70
N ILE A 22 70.92 -9.49 -12.04
CA ILE A 22 72.10 -9.68 -11.19
C ILE A 22 73.31 -8.93 -11.78
N ASP A 23 74.00 -8.14 -10.96
CA ASP A 23 75.28 -7.47 -11.28
C ASP A 23 76.49 -8.45 -11.33
N SER A 24 76.22 -9.75 -11.44
CA SER A 24 77.23 -10.83 -11.37
C SER A 24 77.13 -11.78 -12.56
N ALA A 25 78.21 -12.52 -12.80
CA ALA A 25 78.29 -13.52 -13.87
C ALA A 25 77.43 -14.75 -13.55
N TYR A 26 76.51 -15.13 -14.43
CA TYR A 26 75.62 -16.29 -14.29
C TYR A 26 75.94 -17.38 -15.33
N VAL A 27 75.71 -18.64 -14.96
CA VAL A 27 75.70 -19.80 -15.88
C VAL A 27 74.34 -20.46 -15.80
N GLU A 28 73.68 -20.53 -16.94
CA GLU A 28 72.45 -21.29 -17.14
C GLU A 28 72.83 -22.74 -17.42
N GLY A 29 72.29 -23.68 -16.65
CA GLY A 29 72.38 -25.10 -16.98
C GLY A 29 71.41 -25.46 -18.11
N ASP A 30 71.73 -26.51 -18.87
CA ASP A 30 70.79 -27.10 -19.83
C ASP A 30 69.77 -28.00 -19.08
N ASN A 31 68.54 -28.11 -19.60
CA ASN A 31 67.47 -28.97 -19.05
C ASN A 31 67.07 -28.69 -17.59
N LEU A 32 66.89 -27.42 -17.19
CA LEU A 32 66.58 -27.06 -15.80
C LEU A 32 65.13 -27.31 -15.35
N ASN A 33 64.17 -27.43 -16.28
CA ASN A 33 62.76 -27.65 -15.94
C ASN A 33 62.46 -29.15 -15.69
N GLN A 34 63.01 -29.70 -14.61
CA GLN A 34 62.87 -31.12 -14.24
C GLN A 34 62.18 -31.25 -12.88
N LYS A 35 61.27 -32.23 -12.75
CA LYS A 35 60.72 -32.59 -11.43
C LYS A 35 61.78 -33.29 -10.60
N ALA A 36 62.19 -32.67 -9.49
CA ALA A 36 63.19 -33.21 -8.58
C ALA A 36 62.76 -33.05 -7.12
N ARG A 37 63.09 -34.03 -6.27
CA ARG A 37 62.84 -33.96 -4.81
C ARG A 37 63.99 -33.27 -4.07
N TYR A 38 65.19 -33.28 -4.64
CA TYR A 38 66.39 -32.74 -4.03
C TYR A 38 67.24 -32.01 -5.08
N VAL A 39 67.84 -30.88 -4.69
CA VAL A 39 68.89 -30.21 -5.46
C VAL A 39 70.23 -30.56 -4.83
N ARG A 40 71.17 -31.09 -5.63
CA ARG A 40 72.54 -31.38 -5.18
C ARG A 40 73.53 -30.44 -5.84
N ILE A 41 74.28 -29.70 -5.02
CA ILE A 41 75.38 -28.87 -5.48
C ILE A 41 76.70 -29.58 -5.16
N LEU A 42 77.50 -29.85 -6.19
CA LEU A 42 78.77 -30.59 -6.06
C LEU A 42 79.93 -29.72 -6.51
N PHE A 43 80.87 -29.46 -5.61
CA PHE A 43 82.15 -28.86 -5.94
C PHE A 43 83.09 -29.95 -6.46
N THR A 44 83.37 -29.94 -7.76
CA THR A 44 84.08 -31.02 -8.45
C THR A 44 85.61 -30.93 -8.38
N ALA A 45 86.16 -29.81 -7.90
CA ALA A 45 87.59 -29.63 -7.69
C ALA A 45 87.89 -28.62 -6.56
N PRO A 46 89.00 -28.80 -5.81
CA PRO A 46 89.44 -27.85 -4.80
C PRO A 46 90.14 -26.62 -5.42
N TYR A 47 89.88 -25.43 -4.90
CA TYR A 47 90.58 -24.20 -5.30
C TYR A 47 90.94 -23.34 -4.08
N ARG A 48 92.24 -23.19 -3.80
CA ARG A 48 92.72 -22.59 -2.54
C ARG A 48 92.81 -21.06 -2.53
N HIS A 49 92.54 -20.40 -3.66
CA HIS A 49 92.73 -18.95 -3.80
C HIS A 49 91.43 -18.13 -3.74
N ARG A 50 90.26 -18.78 -3.86
CA ARG A 50 88.93 -18.14 -3.78
C ARG A 50 87.91 -19.12 -3.19
N TRP A 51 86.83 -18.58 -2.65
CA TRP A 51 85.66 -19.31 -2.17
C TRP A 51 84.49 -19.09 -3.14
N THR A 52 83.56 -20.06 -3.20
CA THR A 52 82.32 -19.94 -3.98
C THR A 52 81.17 -19.61 -3.03
N VAL A 53 80.34 -18.66 -3.44
CA VAL A 53 79.13 -18.23 -2.73
C VAL A 53 77.94 -18.45 -3.62
N ILE A 54 76.87 -18.99 -3.04
CA ILE A 54 75.56 -18.98 -3.65
C ILE A 54 74.81 -17.85 -2.95
N ASN A 55 74.55 -16.77 -3.67
CA ASN A 55 73.79 -15.63 -3.13
C ASN A 55 72.28 -15.93 -3.15
N GLU A 56 71.78 -16.51 -4.24
CA GLU A 56 70.38 -16.88 -4.40
C GLU A 56 70.29 -18.17 -5.22
N LEU A 57 69.34 -19.05 -4.86
CA LEU A 57 68.95 -20.22 -5.62
C LEU A 57 67.44 -20.15 -5.86
N MET A 58 67.04 -19.81 -7.09
CA MET A 58 65.64 -19.74 -7.49
C MET A 58 65.13 -21.13 -7.90
N ILE A 59 64.05 -21.57 -7.27
CA ILE A 59 63.39 -22.85 -7.56
C ILE A 59 62.00 -22.52 -8.12
N ASN A 60 61.53 -23.30 -9.11
CA ASN A 60 60.22 -23.13 -9.76
C ASN A 60 59.96 -21.68 -10.21
N ASN A 61 60.95 -20.98 -10.76
CA ASN A 61 60.83 -19.57 -11.18
C ASN A 61 60.34 -18.61 -10.08
N GLY A 62 60.56 -18.94 -8.80
CA GLY A 62 60.08 -18.14 -7.69
C GLY A 62 58.59 -18.33 -7.38
N GLU A 63 57.94 -19.34 -7.98
CA GLU A 63 56.59 -19.76 -7.60
C GLU A 63 56.55 -20.09 -6.11
N TYR A 64 55.45 -19.69 -5.48
CA TYR A 64 55.21 -19.97 -4.09
C TYR A 64 55.12 -21.48 -3.86
N ILE A 65 55.85 -21.95 -2.85
CA ILE A 65 55.71 -23.31 -2.31
C ILE A 65 55.23 -23.22 -0.87
N SER A 66 54.31 -24.10 -0.48
CA SER A 66 53.87 -24.15 0.91
C SER A 66 55.03 -24.63 1.78
N THR A 67 55.32 -23.87 2.83
CA THR A 67 56.40 -24.19 3.78
C THR A 67 55.90 -24.92 5.02
N VAL A 68 54.57 -25.10 5.12
CA VAL A 68 53.89 -25.73 6.26
C VAL A 68 53.32 -27.07 5.81
N ASN A 69 53.65 -28.13 6.53
CA ASN A 69 53.09 -29.47 6.32
C ASN A 69 52.29 -29.88 7.56
N ASP A 70 51.06 -29.38 7.67
CA ASP A 70 50.15 -29.63 8.78
C ASP A 70 49.05 -30.63 8.37
N PRO A 71 49.01 -31.86 8.92
CA PRO A 71 48.00 -32.85 8.56
C PRO A 71 46.58 -32.50 9.01
N THR A 72 46.40 -31.45 9.80
CA THR A 72 45.09 -30.90 10.21
C THR A 72 44.32 -30.37 8.99
N TYR A 73 45.03 -29.95 7.95
CA TYR A 73 44.44 -29.38 6.75
C TYR A 73 44.82 -30.19 5.51
N ILE A 74 43.81 -30.55 4.71
CA ILE A 74 44.02 -31.21 3.43
C ILE A 74 43.41 -30.35 2.34
N SER A 75 44.27 -29.75 1.51
CA SER A 75 43.86 -28.96 0.36
C SER A 75 44.19 -29.70 -0.94
N SER A 76 43.30 -29.63 -1.92
CA SER A 76 43.60 -30.09 -3.30
C SER A 76 44.43 -29.07 -4.09
N SER A 77 44.40 -27.80 -3.68
CA SER A 77 45.07 -26.69 -4.35
C SER A 77 46.02 -25.99 -3.38
N ILE A 78 47.20 -25.59 -3.85
CA ILE A 78 48.10 -24.76 -3.03
C ILE A 78 47.44 -23.40 -2.77
N GLU A 79 47.65 -22.84 -1.59
CA GLU A 79 47.19 -21.51 -1.22
C GLU A 79 47.93 -20.38 -1.95
N GLU A 80 47.32 -19.17 -1.98
CA GLU A 80 48.03 -17.95 -2.32
C GLU A 80 49.03 -17.58 -1.21
N LYS A 81 50.13 -16.91 -1.57
CA LYS A 81 51.15 -16.48 -0.61
C LYS A 81 50.54 -15.59 0.49
N GLY A 82 50.64 -16.03 1.74
CA GLY A 82 50.09 -15.34 2.91
C GLY A 82 48.71 -15.83 3.36
N PHE A 83 48.10 -16.75 2.61
CA PHE A 83 46.74 -17.25 2.85
C PHE A 83 46.71 -18.73 3.29
N ALA A 84 47.59 -19.09 4.23
CA ALA A 84 47.78 -20.47 4.68
C ALA A 84 46.50 -21.09 5.27
N PRO A 85 46.29 -22.43 5.14
CA PRO A 85 45.17 -23.13 5.76
C PRO A 85 45.06 -22.95 7.28
N SER A 86 46.18 -22.72 7.98
CA SER A 86 46.20 -22.43 9.41
C SER A 86 45.39 -21.19 9.80
N ASN A 87 45.20 -20.25 8.88
CA ASN A 87 44.41 -19.04 9.10
C ASN A 87 42.91 -19.37 9.34
N LEU A 88 42.44 -20.57 8.97
CA LEU A 88 41.06 -20.98 9.20
C LEU A 88 40.69 -21.16 10.69
N ARG A 89 41.67 -21.19 11.60
CA ARG A 89 41.51 -21.47 13.03
C ARG A 89 42.43 -20.63 13.93
N ASP A 90 42.97 -19.53 13.42
CA ASP A 90 43.96 -18.73 14.14
C ASP A 90 43.34 -17.70 15.11
N GLY A 91 42.01 -17.53 15.09
CA GLY A 91 41.29 -16.57 15.91
C GLY A 91 41.41 -15.12 15.41
N ASN A 92 41.98 -14.90 14.23
CA ASN A 92 42.26 -13.59 13.67
C ASN A 92 41.45 -13.34 12.39
N LEU A 93 40.38 -12.54 12.51
CA LEU A 93 39.49 -12.21 11.41
C LEU A 93 40.10 -11.32 10.29
N ILE A 94 41.38 -10.96 10.39
CA ILE A 94 42.10 -10.16 9.38
C ILE A 94 42.93 -11.07 8.45
N THR A 95 43.34 -12.25 8.92
CA THR A 95 43.99 -13.29 8.11
C THR A 95 42.92 -14.18 7.49
N SER A 96 43.21 -14.74 6.32
CA SER A 96 42.28 -15.65 5.67
C SER A 96 43.00 -16.75 4.92
N TYR A 97 42.29 -17.84 4.66
CA TYR A 97 42.67 -18.86 3.70
C TYR A 97 42.08 -18.54 2.34
N LYS A 98 42.91 -18.70 1.31
CA LYS A 98 42.56 -18.47 -0.09
C LYS A 98 43.37 -19.42 -0.96
N PRO A 99 42.72 -20.32 -1.72
CA PRO A 99 43.42 -21.19 -2.66
C PRO A 99 43.97 -20.35 -3.82
N ASN A 100 45.13 -20.72 -4.34
CA ASN A 100 45.67 -20.17 -5.57
C ASN A 100 44.89 -20.72 -6.76
N THR A 101 44.11 -19.85 -7.40
CA THR A 101 43.31 -20.21 -8.58
C THR A 101 44.09 -20.12 -9.89
N ASN A 102 45.39 -19.79 -9.84
CA ASN A 102 46.21 -19.46 -11.00
C ASN A 102 45.51 -18.47 -11.96
N ASN A 103 45.11 -17.31 -11.45
CA ASN A 103 44.34 -16.31 -12.18
C ASN A 103 43.01 -16.84 -12.79
N GLY A 104 42.39 -17.83 -12.16
CA GLY A 104 41.12 -18.42 -12.57
C GLY A 104 41.22 -19.68 -13.44
N GLU A 105 42.43 -20.17 -13.74
CA GLU A 105 42.61 -21.43 -14.46
C GLU A 105 42.22 -22.66 -13.62
N ILE A 106 42.35 -22.57 -12.30
CA ILE A 106 41.91 -23.60 -11.35
C ILE A 106 40.55 -23.17 -10.80
N SER A 107 39.50 -23.76 -11.34
CA SER A 107 38.11 -23.48 -10.96
C SER A 107 37.56 -24.46 -9.92
N GLU A 108 38.20 -25.60 -9.71
CA GLU A 108 37.74 -26.61 -8.74
C GLU A 108 38.77 -26.86 -7.65
N GLY A 109 38.29 -27.23 -6.47
CA GLY A 109 39.15 -27.64 -5.38
C GLY A 109 38.41 -27.85 -4.07
N SER A 110 39.16 -28.24 -3.05
CA SER A 110 38.63 -28.43 -1.71
C SER A 110 39.68 -28.10 -0.65
N ILE A 111 39.19 -27.69 0.52
CA ILE A 111 39.94 -27.64 1.77
C ILE A 111 39.18 -28.43 2.81
N THR A 112 39.87 -29.34 3.49
CA THR A 112 39.32 -30.13 4.60
C THR A 112 40.05 -29.76 5.87
N TYR A 113 39.31 -29.31 6.88
CA TYR A 113 39.76 -29.11 8.25
C TYR A 113 39.41 -30.35 9.08
N ARG A 114 40.43 -30.98 9.68
CA ARG A 114 40.28 -32.16 10.55
C ARG A 114 40.23 -31.76 12.01
N LEU A 115 39.16 -32.15 12.70
CA LEU A 115 39.01 -31.92 14.12
C LEU A 115 39.75 -33.02 14.88
N SER A 116 40.84 -32.63 15.57
CA SER A 116 41.66 -33.57 16.36
C SER A 116 41.10 -33.82 17.76
N GLU A 117 40.26 -32.92 18.27
CA GLU A 117 39.60 -32.97 19.57
C GLU A 117 38.28 -32.19 19.52
N LYS A 118 37.45 -32.31 20.56
CA LYS A 118 36.14 -31.61 20.67
C LYS A 118 35.26 -31.84 19.43
N THR A 119 35.09 -33.12 19.07
CA THR A 119 34.29 -33.53 17.90
C THR A 119 32.79 -33.40 18.14
N ASP A 120 32.34 -33.20 19.38
CA ASP A 120 30.94 -32.99 19.77
C ASP A 120 30.42 -31.59 19.41
N VAL A 121 30.71 -31.15 18.17
CA VAL A 121 30.35 -29.86 17.62
C VAL A 121 28.83 -29.78 17.43
N ARG A 122 28.24 -28.71 17.95
CA ARG A 122 26.82 -28.37 17.87
C ARG A 122 26.53 -27.24 16.89
N LYS A 123 27.49 -26.34 16.68
CA LYS A 123 27.41 -25.27 15.68
C LYS A 123 28.75 -25.03 14.99
N VAL A 124 28.71 -24.90 13.67
CA VAL A 124 29.84 -24.47 12.83
C VAL A 124 29.51 -23.08 12.29
N THR A 125 30.42 -22.13 12.48
CA THR A 125 30.32 -20.78 11.92
C THR A 125 31.48 -20.55 10.96
N ILE A 126 31.18 -20.15 9.73
CA ILE A 126 32.21 -19.88 8.71
C ILE A 126 32.10 -18.44 8.26
N VAL A 127 33.19 -17.70 8.45
CA VAL A 127 33.32 -16.30 8.02
C VAL A 127 34.08 -16.29 6.69
N GLN A 128 33.45 -15.79 5.63
CA GLN A 128 34.07 -15.59 4.32
C GLN A 128 34.02 -14.12 3.90
N SER A 129 34.80 -13.78 2.87
CA SER A 129 34.78 -12.47 2.23
C SER A 129 33.41 -12.08 1.71
N GLY A 130 32.87 -10.97 2.23
CA GLY A 130 31.66 -10.35 1.70
C GLY A 130 31.83 -9.76 0.30
N SER A 131 33.06 -9.56 -0.16
CA SER A 131 33.36 -9.11 -1.53
C SER A 131 33.33 -10.24 -2.56
N SER A 132 33.27 -11.50 -2.10
CA SER A 132 33.29 -12.69 -2.97
C SER A 132 32.56 -13.87 -2.29
N ILE A 133 31.23 -13.85 -2.33
CA ILE A 133 30.40 -14.94 -1.84
C ILE A 133 30.54 -16.15 -2.76
N SER A 134 31.06 -17.25 -2.23
CA SER A 134 31.38 -18.44 -3.00
C SER A 134 30.16 -19.31 -3.36
N ASN A 135 29.12 -19.35 -2.51
CA ASN A 135 27.96 -20.25 -2.63
C ASN A 135 28.30 -21.74 -2.64
N VAL A 136 29.53 -22.09 -2.22
CA VAL A 136 30.05 -23.46 -2.29
C VAL A 136 29.50 -24.31 -1.15
N LYS A 137 29.58 -25.64 -1.32
CA LYS A 137 29.05 -26.59 -0.34
C LYS A 137 29.98 -26.71 0.86
N VAL A 138 29.36 -26.76 2.03
CA VAL A 138 30.02 -27.14 3.28
C VAL A 138 29.55 -28.53 3.65
N MET A 139 30.50 -29.45 3.73
CA MET A 139 30.27 -30.85 4.07
C MET A 139 30.91 -31.14 5.42
N ALA A 140 30.31 -32.04 6.19
CA ALA A 140 30.88 -32.57 7.42
C ALA A 140 30.98 -34.09 7.35
N ARG A 141 32.11 -34.64 7.82
CA ARG A 141 32.22 -36.07 8.10
C ARG A 141 31.71 -36.32 9.51
N VAL A 142 30.55 -36.95 9.61
CA VAL A 142 29.80 -37.13 10.86
C VAL A 142 29.76 -38.59 11.29
N GLY A 143 29.59 -38.80 12.60
CA GLY A 143 29.39 -40.12 13.19
C GLY A 143 28.70 -40.05 14.55
N ASP A 144 28.15 -41.17 15.00
CA ASP A 144 27.48 -41.27 16.30
C ASP A 144 28.44 -41.55 17.47
N GLY A 145 29.73 -41.80 17.16
CA GLY A 145 30.78 -42.13 18.13
C GLY A 145 30.83 -43.62 18.49
N SER A 146 30.01 -44.46 17.85
CA SER A 146 30.03 -45.91 18.05
C SER A 146 31.08 -46.58 17.15
N GLU A 147 31.69 -47.66 17.63
CA GLU A 147 32.67 -48.45 16.86
C GLU A 147 32.05 -49.15 15.62
N ASN A 148 30.72 -49.17 15.50
CA ASN A 148 29.98 -49.97 14.51
C ASN A 148 29.30 -49.15 13.40
N VAL A 149 29.36 -47.82 13.44
CA VAL A 149 28.75 -46.95 12.42
C VAL A 149 29.80 -46.40 11.47
N THR A 150 29.55 -46.56 10.18
CA THR A 150 30.36 -45.96 9.11
C THR A 150 30.19 -44.46 9.11
N ASP A 151 31.28 -43.73 9.38
CA ASP A 151 31.41 -42.30 9.13
C ASP A 151 30.82 -41.96 7.75
N GLN A 152 30.00 -40.92 7.68
CA GLN A 152 29.39 -40.47 6.43
C GLN A 152 29.62 -38.98 6.20
N TRP A 153 29.66 -38.58 4.94
CA TRP A 153 29.68 -37.18 4.55
C TRP A 153 28.26 -36.66 4.40
N VAL A 154 27.92 -35.61 5.15
CA VAL A 154 26.63 -34.92 5.08
C VAL A 154 26.87 -33.47 4.69
N GLN A 155 25.92 -32.88 3.96
CA GLN A 155 25.97 -31.47 3.63
C GLN A 155 25.42 -30.66 4.81
N LEU A 156 26.22 -29.75 5.36
CA LEU A 156 25.77 -28.81 6.39
C LEU A 156 25.01 -27.63 5.80
N GLY A 157 25.39 -27.20 4.59
CA GLY A 157 24.74 -26.10 3.87
C GLY A 157 25.65 -25.51 2.80
N THR A 158 25.45 -24.23 2.49
CA THR A 158 26.25 -23.48 1.51
C THR A 158 26.80 -22.18 2.08
N LEU A 159 27.96 -21.75 1.59
CA LEU A 159 28.57 -20.45 1.93
C LEU A 159 27.90 -19.32 1.14
N SER A 160 26.65 -19.02 1.49
CA SER A 160 25.80 -18.05 0.79
C SER A 160 25.87 -16.62 1.36
N ASN A 161 26.49 -16.44 2.53
CA ASN A 161 26.60 -15.15 3.22
C ASN A 161 28.04 -14.91 3.67
N SER A 162 28.40 -13.69 4.05
CA SER A 162 29.72 -13.43 4.66
C SER A 162 29.90 -14.14 6.00
N LEU A 163 28.81 -14.33 6.75
CA LEU A 163 28.72 -15.13 7.96
C LEU A 163 27.72 -16.26 7.73
N ASN A 164 28.16 -17.52 7.86
CA ASN A 164 27.31 -18.70 7.67
C ASN A 164 27.31 -19.52 8.95
N GLU A 165 26.13 -19.96 9.37
CA GLU A 165 25.94 -20.73 10.60
C GLU A 165 25.25 -22.06 10.27
N PHE A 166 25.82 -23.14 10.75
CA PHE A 166 25.32 -24.50 10.54
C PHE A 166 25.15 -25.19 11.89
N ILE A 167 23.92 -25.58 12.22
CA ILE A 167 23.53 -26.22 13.47
C ILE A 167 23.49 -27.73 13.25
N ASN A 168 24.26 -28.46 14.05
CA ASN A 168 24.30 -29.91 14.04
C ASN A 168 23.35 -30.49 15.12
N ARG A 169 22.11 -30.78 14.72
CA ARG A 169 21.09 -31.37 15.61
C ARG A 169 21.12 -32.90 15.63
N ASP A 170 21.49 -33.49 14.50
CA ASP A 170 21.21 -34.91 14.24
C ASP A 170 22.40 -35.83 14.54
N TYR A 171 23.62 -35.27 14.66
CA TYR A 171 24.84 -36.05 14.79
C TYR A 171 25.60 -35.74 16.08
N ASN A 172 26.08 -36.79 16.73
CA ASN A 172 26.86 -36.63 17.97
C ASN A 172 28.22 -35.98 17.71
N ASN A 173 28.88 -36.35 16.61
CA ASN A 173 30.25 -35.93 16.27
C ASN A 173 30.40 -35.41 14.84
N ILE A 174 31.25 -34.39 14.68
CA ILE A 174 31.86 -33.92 13.42
C ILE A 174 33.38 -34.15 13.52
N TYR A 175 33.93 -34.91 12.58
CA TYR A 175 35.37 -35.21 12.52
C TYR A 175 36.13 -34.37 11.50
N GLU A 176 35.47 -34.00 10.40
CA GLU A 176 36.07 -33.19 9.35
C GLU A 176 35.04 -32.20 8.81
N ILE A 177 35.48 -30.98 8.52
CA ILE A 177 34.71 -29.97 7.78
C ILE A 177 35.39 -29.78 6.44
N LYS A 178 34.68 -30.04 5.35
CA LYS A 178 35.17 -29.88 3.99
C LYS A 178 34.40 -28.79 3.27
N ILE A 179 35.14 -27.89 2.66
CA ILE A 179 34.60 -26.86 1.77
C ILE A 179 35.09 -27.22 0.39
N GLU A 180 34.16 -27.57 -0.49
CA GLU A 180 34.43 -28.02 -1.84
C GLU A 180 33.77 -27.05 -2.82
N TRP A 181 34.57 -26.54 -3.75
CA TRP A 181 34.14 -25.50 -4.68
C TRP A 181 34.32 -25.94 -6.12
N THR A 182 33.40 -25.43 -6.94
CA THR A 182 33.51 -25.33 -8.39
C THR A 182 33.27 -23.87 -8.75
N ASP A 183 33.99 -23.39 -9.76
CA ASP A 183 33.95 -22.02 -10.29
C ASP A 183 34.51 -20.95 -9.34
N VAL A 184 33.84 -20.70 -8.21
CA VAL A 184 34.18 -19.59 -7.30
C VAL A 184 34.91 -20.13 -6.08
N ALA A 185 36.22 -19.95 -6.06
CA ALA A 185 37.04 -20.35 -4.94
C ALA A 185 36.77 -19.46 -3.70
N PRO A 186 36.64 -20.04 -2.50
CA PRO A 186 36.27 -19.30 -1.30
C PRO A 186 37.47 -18.54 -0.71
N ASN A 187 37.21 -17.39 -0.11
CA ASN A 187 38.17 -16.65 0.72
C ASN A 187 37.63 -16.63 2.15
N ILE A 188 38.21 -17.44 3.03
CA ILE A 188 37.64 -17.79 4.35
C ILE A 188 38.52 -17.22 5.44
N TYR A 189 37.96 -16.36 6.27
CA TYR A 189 38.66 -15.78 7.41
C TYR A 189 38.75 -16.76 8.59
N GLU A 190 37.68 -17.49 8.88
CA GLU A 190 37.63 -18.27 10.13
C GLU A 190 36.57 -19.39 10.07
N ILE A 191 36.85 -20.52 10.73
CA ILE A 191 35.92 -21.62 10.99
C ILE A 191 35.78 -21.80 12.50
N ILE A 192 34.72 -21.26 13.08
CA ILE A 192 34.46 -21.36 14.53
C ILE A 192 33.56 -22.56 14.80
N THR A 193 33.93 -23.41 15.76
CA THR A 193 33.11 -24.54 16.20
C THR A 193 32.70 -24.35 17.65
N LEU A 194 31.42 -24.56 17.95
CA LEU A 194 30.88 -24.56 19.31
C LEU A 194 30.40 -25.96 19.66
N ASN A 195 30.63 -26.39 20.90
CA ASN A 195 30.33 -27.73 21.43
C ASN A 195 29.15 -27.64 22.42
N GLN A 196 29.23 -28.32 23.56
CA GLN A 196 28.12 -28.46 24.53
C GLN A 196 27.59 -27.16 25.14
N GLU A 197 28.37 -26.08 25.12
CA GLU A 197 27.94 -24.76 25.61
C GLU A 197 26.92 -24.09 24.67
N PHE A 198 26.71 -24.63 23.47
CA PHE A 198 25.72 -24.10 22.53
C PHE A 198 24.31 -24.58 22.89
N GLU A 199 23.44 -23.63 23.22
CA GLU A 199 22.01 -23.88 23.35
C GLU A 199 21.35 -23.89 21.98
N PHE A 200 20.66 -24.99 21.67
CA PHE A 200 19.90 -25.10 20.44
C PHE A 200 18.72 -24.15 20.43
N PRO A 201 18.44 -23.47 19.29
CA PRO A 201 17.20 -22.73 19.15
C PRO A 201 15.98 -23.62 19.38
N VAL A 202 15.02 -23.12 20.15
CA VAL A 202 13.78 -23.79 20.54
C VAL A 202 12.64 -23.25 19.70
N ASN A 203 11.93 -24.15 19.00
CA ASN A 203 10.84 -23.80 18.08
C ASN A 203 9.48 -24.41 18.45
N ASP A 204 9.35 -25.06 19.62
CA ASP A 204 8.11 -25.72 20.05
C ASP A 204 6.90 -24.78 20.07
N SER A 205 7.07 -23.56 20.61
CA SER A 205 6.00 -22.55 20.65
C SER A 205 5.58 -22.09 19.26
N LEU A 206 6.54 -21.88 18.35
CA LEU A 206 6.26 -21.51 16.96
C LEU A 206 5.49 -22.63 16.25
N LYS A 207 5.95 -23.88 16.43
CA LYS A 207 5.30 -25.05 15.85
C LYS A 207 3.88 -25.23 16.36
N ALA A 208 3.67 -25.13 17.67
CA ALA A 208 2.35 -25.24 18.27
C ALA A 208 1.40 -24.17 17.72
N LYS A 209 1.87 -22.92 17.58
CA LYS A 209 1.06 -21.83 17.04
C LYS A 209 0.75 -21.99 15.56
N TYR A 210 1.72 -22.43 14.78
CA TYR A 210 1.51 -22.77 13.37
C TYR A 210 0.46 -23.89 13.20
N ASP A 211 0.58 -24.97 13.97
CA ASP A 211 -0.34 -26.12 13.91
C ASP A 211 -1.77 -25.74 14.37
N GLU A 212 -1.91 -24.79 15.29
CA GLU A 212 -3.21 -24.21 15.67
C GLU A 212 -3.84 -23.42 14.51
N LEU A 213 -3.11 -22.44 13.97
CA LEU A 213 -3.64 -21.45 13.04
C LEU A 213 -3.83 -21.98 11.61
N ILE A 214 -3.04 -22.97 11.17
CA ILE A 214 -3.15 -23.55 9.83
C ILE A 214 -4.50 -24.27 9.59
N ASN A 215 -5.20 -24.64 10.67
CA ASN A 215 -6.46 -25.35 10.62
C ASN A 215 -7.69 -24.43 10.61
N LEU A 216 -7.50 -23.10 10.66
CA LEU A 216 -8.62 -22.15 10.61
C LEU A 216 -9.31 -22.14 9.24
N SER A 217 -10.63 -22.02 9.25
CA SER A 217 -11.44 -21.94 8.04
C SER A 217 -11.41 -20.54 7.45
N VAL A 218 -10.96 -20.41 6.20
CA VAL A 218 -10.94 -19.13 5.47
C VAL A 218 -12.33 -18.48 5.35
N ASP A 219 -13.41 -19.28 5.34
CA ASP A 219 -14.77 -18.78 5.11
C ASP A 219 -15.36 -18.03 6.32
N GLU A 220 -14.77 -18.19 7.51
CA GLU A 220 -15.22 -17.53 8.74
C GLU A 220 -14.69 -16.10 8.90
N TYR A 221 -13.58 -15.79 8.23
CA TYR A 221 -12.85 -14.52 8.39
C TYR A 221 -12.93 -13.66 7.13
N THR A 222 -12.65 -12.37 7.28
CA THR A 222 -12.52 -11.47 6.14
C THR A 222 -11.32 -11.90 5.29
N LEU A 223 -11.45 -11.82 3.97
CA LEU A 223 -10.37 -12.23 3.06
C LEU A 223 -9.06 -11.48 3.34
N SER A 224 -9.15 -10.18 3.64
CA SER A 224 -7.98 -9.35 3.95
C SER A 224 -7.25 -9.83 5.21
N SER A 225 -7.96 -10.13 6.30
CA SER A 225 -7.30 -10.56 7.55
C SER A 225 -6.72 -11.97 7.44
N PHE A 226 -7.41 -12.85 6.70
CA PHE A 226 -6.92 -14.21 6.47
C PHE A 226 -5.70 -14.25 5.53
N GLU A 227 -5.60 -13.32 4.58
CA GLU A 227 -4.44 -13.20 3.71
C GLU A 227 -3.17 -12.82 4.51
N THR A 228 -3.28 -11.90 5.46
CA THR A 228 -2.20 -11.58 6.43
C THR A 228 -1.78 -12.80 7.23
N LEU A 229 -2.74 -13.58 7.75
CA LEU A 229 -2.44 -14.85 8.43
C LEU A 229 -1.70 -15.83 7.52
N LYS A 230 -2.14 -15.99 6.28
CA LYS A 230 -1.52 -16.90 5.32
C LYS A 230 -0.07 -16.54 5.02
N GLU A 231 0.26 -15.25 4.91
CA GLU A 231 1.63 -14.78 4.74
C GLU A 231 2.49 -15.14 5.96
N ALA A 232 1.99 -14.87 7.17
CA ALA A 232 2.69 -15.21 8.42
C ALA A 232 2.88 -16.73 8.59
N LEU A 233 1.89 -17.55 8.21
CA LEU A 233 2.00 -19.01 8.18
C LEU A 233 3.09 -19.49 7.22
N ASN A 234 3.21 -18.89 6.03
CA ASN A 234 4.27 -19.24 5.08
C ASN A 234 5.66 -18.87 5.62
N GLU A 235 5.82 -17.70 6.26
CA GLU A 235 7.07 -17.31 6.91
C GLU A 235 7.43 -18.30 8.02
N ALA A 236 6.49 -18.61 8.92
CA ALA A 236 6.68 -19.56 10.00
C ALA A 236 7.06 -20.95 9.48
N LYS A 237 6.42 -21.44 8.42
CA LYS A 237 6.75 -22.71 7.79
C LYS A 237 8.19 -22.72 7.27
N ASN A 238 8.61 -21.69 6.55
CA ASN A 238 9.99 -21.61 6.03
C ASN A 238 11.03 -21.63 7.16
N ILE A 239 10.74 -20.99 8.30
CA ILE A 239 11.61 -21.00 9.48
C ILE A 239 11.62 -22.37 10.17
N LEU A 240 10.48 -23.06 10.23
CA LEU A 240 10.38 -24.41 10.80
C LEU A 240 11.08 -25.47 9.93
N ASP A 241 11.07 -25.28 8.61
CA ASP A 241 11.74 -26.16 7.64
C ASP A 241 13.28 -25.89 7.57
N ASP A 242 13.74 -24.74 8.06
CA ASP A 242 15.17 -24.38 8.13
C ASP A 242 15.82 -24.85 9.44
N SER A 243 16.57 -25.95 9.37
CA SER A 243 17.28 -26.54 10.52
C SER A 243 18.34 -25.60 11.14
N ASN A 244 18.76 -24.56 10.42
CA ASN A 244 19.76 -23.57 10.84
C ASN A 244 19.14 -22.25 11.32
N SER A 245 17.81 -22.17 11.45
CA SER A 245 17.15 -20.95 11.89
C SER A 245 17.55 -20.54 13.31
N SER A 246 17.98 -19.29 13.45
CA SER A 246 18.37 -18.69 14.73
C SER A 246 17.16 -18.45 15.63
N GLN A 247 17.36 -18.43 16.96
CA GLN A 247 16.30 -18.12 17.91
C GLN A 247 15.59 -16.79 17.59
N LYS A 248 16.34 -15.75 17.22
CA LYS A 248 15.76 -14.45 16.84
C LYS A 248 14.77 -14.53 15.67
N LYS A 249 15.04 -15.37 14.67
CA LYS A 249 14.14 -15.59 13.53
C LYS A 249 12.87 -16.33 13.98
N ILE A 250 13.04 -17.35 14.82
CA ILE A 250 11.93 -18.14 15.39
C ILE A 250 11.02 -17.23 16.23
N ASP A 251 11.59 -16.45 17.14
CA ASP A 251 10.84 -15.51 17.99
C ASP A 251 10.09 -14.47 17.14
N LYS A 252 10.72 -13.99 16.06
CA LYS A 252 10.12 -13.04 15.13
C LYS A 252 8.94 -13.65 14.35
N ALA A 253 9.10 -14.87 13.84
CA ALA A 253 8.01 -15.59 13.17
C ALA A 253 6.83 -15.85 14.13
N LEU A 254 7.11 -16.17 15.40
CA LEU A 254 6.08 -16.34 16.42
C LEU A 254 5.35 -15.02 16.71
N GLU A 255 6.08 -13.91 16.86
CA GLU A 255 5.50 -12.57 17.02
C GLU A 255 4.57 -12.23 15.83
N ASN A 256 5.02 -12.50 14.60
CA ASN A 256 4.24 -12.23 13.40
C ASN A 256 2.96 -13.09 13.33
N LEU A 257 3.02 -14.38 13.69
CA LEU A 257 1.82 -15.23 13.78
C LEU A 257 0.82 -14.73 14.83
N ASN A 258 1.30 -14.36 16.02
CA ASN A 258 0.42 -13.84 17.07
C ASN A 258 -0.27 -12.54 16.64
N LYS A 259 0.46 -11.63 15.97
CA LYS A 259 -0.14 -10.40 15.42
C LYS A 259 -1.18 -10.71 14.35
N ALA A 260 -0.87 -11.62 13.43
CA ALA A 260 -1.80 -11.97 12.37
C ALA A 260 -3.06 -12.63 12.92
N GLU A 261 -2.96 -13.41 14.00
CA GLU A 261 -4.11 -13.94 14.73
C GLU A 261 -4.91 -12.82 15.42
N GLU A 262 -4.26 -11.87 16.11
CA GLU A 262 -4.94 -10.73 16.74
C GLU A 262 -5.68 -9.84 15.72
N GLU A 263 -5.19 -9.77 14.49
CA GLU A 263 -5.78 -9.01 13.38
C GLU A 263 -6.88 -9.77 12.63
N LEU A 264 -7.11 -11.05 12.93
CA LEU A 264 -8.20 -11.83 12.33
C LEU A 264 -9.55 -11.18 12.65
N ALA A 265 -10.35 -11.01 11.61
CA ALA A 265 -11.66 -10.38 11.72
C ALA A 265 -12.73 -11.30 11.15
N LEU A 266 -13.78 -11.58 11.93
CA LEU A 266 -14.92 -12.36 11.46
C LEU A 266 -15.64 -11.65 10.31
N ARG A 267 -15.95 -12.41 9.28
CA ARG A 267 -16.71 -11.94 8.12
C ARG A 267 -18.17 -11.69 8.52
N ALA A 268 -18.79 -10.68 7.91
CA ALA A 268 -20.22 -10.44 8.02
C ALA A 268 -21.04 -11.64 7.48
N THR A 269 -22.02 -12.07 8.27
CA THR A 269 -22.94 -13.16 7.89
C THR A 269 -24.38 -12.68 7.73
N ASP A 270 -24.72 -11.52 8.29
CA ASP A 270 -26.06 -10.93 8.20
C ASP A 270 -26.05 -9.72 7.28
N PHE A 271 -26.88 -9.78 6.24
CA PHE A 271 -27.04 -8.74 5.23
C PHE A 271 -28.51 -8.34 5.04
N GLU A 272 -29.41 -8.73 5.95
CA GLU A 272 -30.84 -8.48 5.80
C GLU A 272 -31.14 -6.98 5.69
N ASP A 273 -30.67 -6.19 6.66
CA ASP A 273 -30.89 -4.73 6.66
C ASP A 273 -30.10 -4.02 5.56
N PHE A 274 -28.91 -4.54 5.22
CA PHE A 274 -28.15 -4.08 4.06
C PHE A 274 -28.94 -4.21 2.76
N ASN A 275 -29.55 -5.37 2.51
CA ASN A 275 -30.33 -5.60 1.31
C ASN A 275 -31.60 -4.73 1.28
N LYS A 276 -32.26 -4.51 2.42
CA LYS A 276 -33.43 -3.62 2.52
C LYS A 276 -33.09 -2.18 2.17
N VAL A 277 -32.08 -1.60 2.80
CA VAL A 277 -31.71 -0.20 2.57
C VAL A 277 -31.15 -0.01 1.16
N LEU A 278 -30.38 -0.95 0.63
CA LEU A 278 -29.94 -0.93 -0.77
C LEU A 278 -31.12 -0.98 -1.75
N SER A 279 -32.12 -1.84 -1.49
CA SER A 279 -33.34 -1.88 -2.31
C SER A 279 -34.13 -0.58 -2.24
N LEU A 280 -34.22 0.04 -1.07
CA LEU A 280 -34.89 1.33 -0.89
C LEU A 280 -34.15 2.41 -1.69
N GLY A 281 -32.83 2.52 -1.52
CA GLY A 281 -32.02 3.50 -2.25
C GLY A 281 -32.14 3.35 -3.77
N ASN A 282 -32.09 2.13 -4.28
CA ASN A 282 -32.25 1.85 -5.72
C ASN A 282 -33.67 2.11 -6.27
N SER A 283 -34.67 2.31 -5.40
CA SER A 283 -36.05 2.62 -5.82
C SER A 283 -36.35 4.11 -5.94
N LEU A 284 -35.41 4.97 -5.54
CA LEU A 284 -35.55 6.42 -5.60
C LEU A 284 -35.22 6.95 -7.00
N PHE A 285 -35.87 8.03 -7.41
CA PHE A 285 -35.70 8.67 -8.70
C PHE A 285 -35.05 10.03 -8.55
N GLN A 286 -33.98 10.28 -9.33
CA GLN A 286 -33.19 11.51 -9.24
C GLN A 286 -34.04 12.76 -9.45
N GLU A 287 -35.01 12.69 -10.35
CA GLU A 287 -35.87 13.81 -10.76
C GLU A 287 -36.80 14.27 -9.63
N GLU A 288 -36.99 13.49 -8.57
CA GLU A 288 -37.81 13.88 -7.42
C GLU A 288 -37.02 14.68 -6.38
N TYR A 289 -35.71 14.84 -6.54
CA TYR A 289 -34.83 15.42 -5.53
C TYR A 289 -33.89 16.48 -6.11
N THR A 290 -33.43 17.39 -5.26
CA THR A 290 -32.48 18.41 -5.67
C THR A 290 -31.16 17.79 -6.10
N ALA A 291 -30.53 18.38 -7.12
CA ALA A 291 -29.26 17.89 -7.66
C ALA A 291 -28.15 17.78 -6.59
N GLU A 292 -28.11 18.72 -5.63
CA GLU A 292 -27.14 18.72 -4.53
C GLU A 292 -27.35 17.57 -3.55
N SER A 293 -28.58 17.36 -3.07
CA SER A 293 -28.87 16.27 -2.13
C SER A 293 -28.73 14.89 -2.78
N TRP A 294 -29.08 14.78 -4.06
CA TRP A 294 -28.91 13.57 -4.85
C TRP A 294 -27.45 13.18 -5.07
N ALA A 295 -26.57 14.17 -5.30
CA ALA A 295 -25.13 13.92 -5.48
C ALA A 295 -24.53 13.26 -4.23
N LEU A 296 -24.84 13.77 -3.03
CA LEU A 296 -24.37 13.21 -1.76
C LEU A 296 -24.90 11.79 -1.51
N PHE A 297 -26.19 11.55 -1.81
CA PHE A 297 -26.77 10.21 -1.73
C PHE A 297 -26.09 9.23 -2.69
N SER A 298 -25.80 9.66 -3.92
CA SER A 298 -25.20 8.83 -4.97
C SER A 298 -23.79 8.36 -4.60
N GLU A 299 -22.98 9.22 -3.97
CA GLU A 299 -21.65 8.84 -3.47
C GLU A 299 -21.73 7.72 -2.42
N VAL A 300 -22.67 7.80 -1.48
CA VAL A 300 -22.87 6.76 -0.47
C VAL A 300 -23.40 5.47 -1.10
N LEU A 301 -24.30 5.56 -2.08
CA LEU A 301 -24.82 4.41 -2.81
C LEU A 301 -23.71 3.67 -3.59
N GLU A 302 -22.70 4.38 -4.09
CA GLU A 302 -21.53 3.75 -4.72
C GLU A 302 -20.74 2.88 -3.73
N VAL A 303 -20.49 3.39 -2.51
CA VAL A 303 -19.83 2.62 -1.43
C VAL A 303 -20.63 1.35 -1.10
N VAL A 304 -21.96 1.47 -1.02
CA VAL A 304 -22.85 0.32 -0.75
C VAL A 304 -22.79 -0.69 -1.88
N ASN A 305 -22.81 -0.24 -3.14
CA ASN A 305 -22.69 -1.12 -4.30
C ASN A 305 -21.35 -1.86 -4.36
N GLU A 306 -20.26 -1.21 -3.94
CA GLU A 306 -18.96 -1.86 -3.86
C GLU A 306 -18.89 -2.91 -2.74
N ALA A 307 -19.44 -2.59 -1.57
CA ALA A 307 -19.57 -3.55 -0.47
C ALA A 307 -20.44 -4.75 -0.87
N ASN A 308 -21.47 -4.56 -1.71
CA ASN A 308 -22.32 -5.64 -2.20
C ASN A 308 -21.56 -6.63 -3.09
N LYS A 309 -20.59 -6.15 -3.90
CA LYS A 309 -19.72 -7.01 -4.72
C LYS A 309 -18.67 -7.74 -3.88
N ASN A 310 -18.17 -7.09 -2.83
CA ASN A 310 -17.01 -7.53 -2.05
C ASN A 310 -17.37 -7.95 -0.62
N LYS A 311 -18.55 -8.56 -0.40
CA LYS A 311 -19.05 -8.95 0.93
C LYS A 311 -18.05 -9.76 1.78
N ALA A 312 -17.12 -10.47 1.15
CA ALA A 312 -16.10 -11.27 1.83
C ALA A 312 -15.00 -10.46 2.52
N TYR A 313 -14.92 -9.16 2.28
CA TYR A 313 -13.90 -8.28 2.86
C TYR A 313 -14.40 -7.50 4.10
N TYR A 314 -15.69 -7.59 4.42
CA TYR A 314 -16.30 -6.76 5.45
C TYR A 314 -16.66 -7.56 6.70
N THR A 315 -16.44 -6.92 7.83
CA THR A 315 -16.96 -7.34 9.14
C THR A 315 -18.41 -6.89 9.31
N GLN A 316 -19.14 -7.51 10.24
CA GLN A 316 -20.52 -7.12 10.54
C GLN A 316 -20.64 -5.65 10.97
N ASN A 317 -19.68 -5.15 11.75
CA ASN A 317 -19.67 -3.75 12.18
C ASN A 317 -19.53 -2.78 10.99
N GLN A 318 -18.68 -3.11 10.01
CA GLN A 318 -18.53 -2.28 8.81
C GLN A 318 -19.80 -2.32 7.94
N ILE A 319 -20.43 -3.49 7.78
CA ILE A 319 -21.72 -3.59 7.09
C ILE A 319 -22.79 -2.76 7.79
N ASN A 320 -22.89 -2.84 9.12
CA ASN A 320 -23.85 -2.05 9.90
C ASN A 320 -23.59 -0.54 9.75
N GLN A 321 -22.33 -0.11 9.67
CA GLN A 321 -21.98 1.29 9.42
C GLN A 321 -22.44 1.73 8.02
N ILE A 322 -22.17 0.93 6.98
CA ILE A 322 -22.63 1.21 5.61
C ILE A 322 -24.16 1.33 5.54
N VAL A 323 -24.88 0.47 6.27
CA VAL A 323 -26.33 0.56 6.40
C VAL A 323 -26.77 1.89 7.02
N SER A 324 -26.14 2.27 8.13
CA SER A 324 -26.44 3.54 8.81
C SER A 324 -26.15 4.75 7.92
N ASP A 325 -25.06 4.72 7.17
CA ASP A 325 -24.65 5.83 6.30
C ASP A 325 -25.62 6.00 5.12
N LEU A 326 -26.06 4.89 4.50
CA LEU A 326 -27.05 4.94 3.43
C LEU A 326 -28.44 5.35 3.94
N ASP A 327 -28.86 4.86 5.10
CA ASP A 327 -30.13 5.30 5.71
C ASP A 327 -30.10 6.80 6.06
N ALA A 328 -28.98 7.31 6.56
CA ALA A 328 -28.80 8.73 6.82
C ALA A 328 -28.82 9.57 5.53
N SER A 329 -28.17 9.10 4.45
CA SER A 329 -28.16 9.83 3.18
C SER A 329 -29.53 9.83 2.51
N ILE A 330 -30.29 8.74 2.60
CA ILE A 330 -31.70 8.69 2.14
C ILE A 330 -32.56 9.70 2.90
N LYS A 331 -32.39 9.82 4.23
CA LYS A 331 -33.12 10.80 5.05
C LYS A 331 -32.72 12.24 4.78
N ALA A 332 -31.54 12.48 4.25
CA ALA A 332 -31.02 13.81 3.93
C ALA A 332 -31.43 14.30 2.53
N LEU A 333 -32.10 13.47 1.72
CA LEU A 333 -32.61 13.86 0.42
C LEU A 333 -33.64 14.99 0.54
N VAL A 334 -33.49 16.02 -0.31
CA VAL A 334 -34.38 17.18 -0.37
C VAL A 334 -35.20 17.07 -1.65
N LYS A 335 -36.54 17.11 -1.54
CA LYS A 335 -37.42 17.01 -2.70
C LYS A 335 -37.22 18.22 -3.63
N GLU A 336 -37.20 17.95 -4.93
CA GLU A 336 -37.24 18.99 -5.96
C GLU A 336 -38.64 19.62 -5.97
N ILE A 337 -38.70 20.95 -5.92
CA ILE A 337 -39.95 21.69 -6.06
C ILE A 337 -40.05 22.10 -7.53
N PRO A 338 -41.09 21.66 -8.27
CA PRO A 338 -41.22 22.02 -9.66
C PRO A 338 -41.38 23.54 -9.79
N GLU A 339 -40.57 24.15 -10.65
CA GLU A 339 -40.71 25.57 -10.99
C GLU A 339 -42.02 25.76 -11.78
N VAL A 340 -42.95 26.49 -11.17
CA VAL A 340 -44.25 26.85 -11.77
C VAL A 340 -44.19 28.25 -12.35
N ASP A 341 -44.84 28.47 -13.50
CA ASP A 341 -44.84 29.78 -14.17
C ASP A 341 -45.75 30.79 -13.46
N LYS A 342 -45.16 31.83 -12.89
CA LYS A 342 -45.86 32.91 -12.18
C LYS A 342 -46.02 34.18 -12.99
N THR A 343 -45.61 34.19 -14.27
CA THR A 343 -45.55 35.39 -15.11
C THR A 343 -46.90 36.10 -15.18
N ASN A 344 -47.96 35.36 -15.53
CA ASN A 344 -49.30 35.92 -15.67
C ASN A 344 -49.86 36.49 -14.36
N LEU A 345 -49.61 35.82 -13.23
CA LEU A 345 -50.04 36.31 -11.91
C LEU A 345 -49.30 37.61 -11.55
N GLY A 346 -47.99 37.67 -11.82
CA GLY A 346 -47.18 38.87 -11.60
C GLY A 346 -47.62 40.06 -12.45
N GLU A 347 -47.95 39.84 -13.73
CA GLU A 347 -48.50 40.87 -14.62
C GLU A 347 -49.81 41.43 -14.09
N LEU A 348 -50.72 40.56 -13.63
CA LEU A 348 -52.02 40.96 -13.10
C LEU A 348 -51.90 41.71 -11.75
N ILE A 349 -50.97 41.31 -10.88
CA ILE A 349 -50.64 42.05 -9.65
C ILE A 349 -50.19 43.46 -10.00
N ASN A 350 -49.28 43.61 -10.97
CA ASN A 350 -48.80 44.92 -11.40
C ASN A 350 -49.92 45.78 -12.00
N GLN A 351 -50.79 45.19 -12.84
CA GLN A 351 -51.97 45.87 -13.36
C GLN A 351 -52.88 46.37 -12.23
N GLY A 352 -53.18 45.52 -11.24
CA GLY A 352 -53.97 45.90 -10.07
C GLY A 352 -53.34 47.06 -9.28
N LYS A 353 -52.02 47.03 -9.07
CA LYS A 353 -51.30 48.13 -8.39
C LYS A 353 -51.36 49.44 -9.18
N SER A 354 -51.17 49.39 -10.49
CA SER A 354 -51.32 50.57 -11.35
C SER A 354 -52.71 51.17 -11.27
N LEU A 355 -53.77 50.34 -11.27
CA LEU A 355 -55.14 50.79 -11.06
C LEU A 355 -55.32 51.48 -9.69
N LEU A 356 -54.71 50.96 -8.62
CA LEU A 356 -54.76 51.61 -7.31
C LEU A 356 -54.01 52.95 -7.27
N GLU A 357 -52.90 53.09 -8.00
CA GLU A 357 -52.12 54.32 -8.04
C GLU A 357 -52.82 55.42 -8.85
N GLU A 358 -53.42 55.06 -9.99
CA GLU A 358 -54.08 55.98 -10.91
C GLU A 358 -55.49 56.41 -10.48
N SER A 359 -56.10 55.68 -9.54
CA SER A 359 -57.47 55.91 -9.10
C SER A 359 -57.60 56.79 -7.86
N VAL A 360 -58.69 57.56 -7.82
CA VAL A 360 -59.13 58.34 -6.65
C VAL A 360 -60.57 57.94 -6.31
N GLU A 361 -60.86 57.75 -5.02
CA GLU A 361 -62.23 57.53 -4.56
C GLU A 361 -62.94 58.87 -4.34
N GLY A 362 -64.21 58.93 -4.73
CA GLY A 362 -65.02 60.14 -4.57
C GLY A 362 -66.42 59.99 -5.15
N PHE A 363 -66.98 61.10 -5.65
CA PHE A 363 -68.37 61.18 -6.13
C PHE A 363 -68.47 61.77 -7.54
N ASN A 364 -67.36 62.20 -8.13
CA ASN A 364 -67.33 62.83 -9.44
C ASN A 364 -67.14 61.78 -10.55
N VAL A 365 -67.60 62.11 -11.75
CA VAL A 365 -67.33 61.30 -12.95
C VAL A 365 -65.82 61.12 -13.13
N GLY A 366 -65.38 59.89 -13.33
CA GLY A 366 -63.96 59.50 -13.41
C GLY A 366 -63.31 59.09 -12.09
N GLU A 367 -63.99 59.29 -10.95
CA GLU A 367 -63.59 58.73 -9.64
C GLU A 367 -64.24 57.36 -9.41
N TYR A 368 -63.80 56.65 -8.38
CA TYR A 368 -64.36 55.36 -7.99
C TYR A 368 -65.20 55.47 -6.71
N HIS A 369 -66.23 54.62 -6.59
CA HIS A 369 -66.99 54.52 -5.35
C HIS A 369 -66.10 54.09 -4.17
N LYS A 370 -66.44 54.55 -2.95
CA LYS A 370 -65.69 54.24 -1.74
C LYS A 370 -65.59 52.74 -1.49
N GLY A 371 -64.42 52.28 -1.06
CA GLY A 371 -64.14 50.88 -0.78
C GLY A 371 -63.73 50.07 -2.01
N ALA A 372 -63.75 50.67 -3.20
CA ALA A 372 -63.19 50.05 -4.41
C ALA A 372 -61.70 49.76 -4.23
N LYS A 373 -60.93 50.75 -3.73
CA LYS A 373 -59.48 50.60 -3.53
C LYS A 373 -59.17 49.58 -2.45
N ASP A 374 -59.91 49.58 -1.35
CA ASP A 374 -59.74 48.59 -0.28
C ASP A 374 -60.01 47.17 -0.78
N GLY A 375 -61.11 46.96 -1.52
CA GLY A 375 -61.47 45.67 -2.09
C GLY A 375 -60.40 45.12 -3.05
N LEU A 376 -59.87 45.95 -3.95
CA LEU A 376 -58.79 45.54 -4.85
C LEU A 376 -57.47 45.32 -4.10
N THR A 377 -57.15 46.13 -3.10
CA THR A 377 -55.93 45.99 -2.28
C THR A 377 -55.88 44.64 -1.56
N VAL A 378 -57.02 44.21 -0.99
CA VAL A 378 -57.10 42.92 -0.28
C VAL A 378 -56.75 41.75 -1.20
N GLU A 379 -57.29 41.73 -2.42
CA GLU A 379 -57.06 40.63 -3.36
C GLU A 379 -55.66 40.69 -3.99
N ILE A 380 -55.09 41.89 -4.19
CA ILE A 380 -53.67 42.05 -4.56
C ILE A 380 -52.76 41.43 -3.49
N ASN A 381 -52.98 41.73 -2.21
CA ASN A 381 -52.14 41.20 -1.13
C ASN A 381 -52.19 39.66 -1.09
N LYS A 382 -53.37 39.05 -1.26
CA LYS A 382 -53.51 37.58 -1.35
C LYS A 382 -52.78 37.01 -2.56
N ALA A 383 -52.89 37.66 -3.71
CA ALA A 383 -52.18 37.25 -4.92
C ALA A 383 -50.65 37.35 -4.74
N GLU A 384 -50.17 38.38 -4.03
CA GLU A 384 -48.75 38.53 -3.68
C GLU A 384 -48.25 37.46 -2.72
N GLU A 385 -49.05 37.05 -1.74
CA GLU A 385 -48.70 35.94 -0.85
C GLU A 385 -48.45 34.66 -1.66
N VAL A 386 -49.32 34.34 -2.62
CA VAL A 386 -49.15 33.17 -3.52
C VAL A 386 -47.96 33.36 -4.47
N PHE A 387 -47.79 34.57 -5.03
CA PHE A 387 -46.68 34.87 -5.94
C PHE A 387 -45.32 34.68 -5.26
N ASN A 388 -45.18 35.10 -4.00
CA ASN A 388 -43.93 35.00 -3.24
C ASN A 388 -43.71 33.63 -2.57
N LYS A 389 -44.69 32.73 -2.58
CA LYS A 389 -44.58 31.39 -1.99
C LYS A 389 -43.69 30.48 -2.86
N GLU A 390 -42.55 30.01 -2.34
CA GLU A 390 -41.58 29.20 -3.11
C GLU A 390 -42.20 27.88 -3.62
N ASP A 391 -43.02 27.23 -2.81
CA ASP A 391 -43.71 25.97 -3.11
C ASP A 391 -45.17 26.17 -3.58
N ALA A 392 -45.47 27.31 -4.21
CA ALA A 392 -46.79 27.54 -4.79
C ALA A 392 -47.11 26.45 -5.82
N THR A 393 -48.30 25.85 -5.70
CA THR A 393 -48.78 24.88 -6.69
C THR A 393 -49.42 25.59 -7.88
N GLU A 394 -49.48 24.92 -9.03
CA GLU A 394 -50.20 25.39 -10.22
C GLU A 394 -51.65 25.79 -9.90
N GLU A 395 -52.32 25.01 -9.04
CA GLU A 395 -53.69 25.27 -8.60
C GLU A 395 -53.79 26.56 -7.76
N GLU A 396 -52.86 26.77 -6.82
CA GLU A 396 -52.82 27.99 -6.02
C GLU A 396 -52.61 29.23 -6.89
N ILE A 397 -51.73 29.15 -7.89
CA ILE A 397 -51.47 30.23 -8.84
C ILE A 397 -52.72 30.53 -9.67
N ASN A 398 -53.38 29.49 -10.19
CA ASN A 398 -54.60 29.65 -10.98
C ASN A 398 -55.75 30.26 -10.18
N LEU A 399 -55.95 29.84 -8.93
CA LEU A 399 -56.97 30.39 -8.03
C LEU A 399 -56.68 31.85 -7.65
N ALA A 400 -55.41 32.19 -7.37
CA ALA A 400 -55.01 33.56 -7.09
C ALA A 400 -55.25 34.48 -8.29
N LYS A 401 -54.94 33.98 -9.49
CA LYS A 401 -55.21 34.70 -10.75
C LYS A 401 -56.71 34.94 -10.94
N GLU A 402 -57.54 33.91 -10.87
CA GLU A 402 -59.00 34.05 -11.04
C GLU A 402 -59.61 35.04 -10.03
N SER A 403 -59.17 34.97 -8.77
CA SER A 403 -59.62 35.87 -7.71
C SER A 403 -59.24 37.32 -7.99
N LEU A 404 -58.00 37.57 -8.41
CA LEU A 404 -57.51 38.91 -8.73
C LEU A 404 -58.14 39.46 -10.03
N GLU A 405 -58.38 38.64 -11.05
CA GLU A 405 -59.10 39.04 -12.26
C GLU A 405 -60.53 39.48 -11.92
N GLY A 406 -61.22 38.72 -11.06
CA GLY A 406 -62.52 39.08 -10.53
C GLY A 406 -62.50 40.39 -9.73
N ALA A 407 -61.47 40.61 -8.93
CA ALA A 407 -61.28 41.83 -8.16
C ALA A 407 -61.05 43.06 -9.05
N VAL A 408 -60.23 42.92 -10.09
CA VAL A 408 -59.99 43.97 -11.10
C VAL A 408 -61.28 44.29 -11.87
N ALA A 409 -62.04 43.26 -12.26
CA ALA A 409 -63.33 43.46 -12.92
C ALA A 409 -64.33 44.18 -12.01
N ARG A 410 -64.39 43.81 -10.72
CA ARG A 410 -65.21 44.50 -9.72
C ARG A 410 -64.77 45.95 -9.56
N PHE A 411 -63.47 46.20 -9.41
CA PHE A 411 -62.90 47.54 -9.27
C PHE A 411 -63.29 48.44 -10.45
N ASN A 412 -63.07 47.98 -11.68
CA ASN A 412 -63.44 48.74 -12.89
C ASN A 412 -64.95 49.02 -12.97
N SER A 413 -65.78 48.11 -12.45
CA SER A 413 -67.24 48.28 -12.41
C SER A 413 -67.74 49.29 -11.36
N LEU A 414 -66.85 49.84 -10.54
CA LEU A 414 -67.11 50.87 -9.53
C LEU A 414 -66.66 52.27 -9.99
N LEU A 415 -66.25 52.42 -11.26
CA LEU A 415 -65.99 53.70 -11.89
C LEU A 415 -67.29 54.50 -12.04
N ILE A 416 -67.27 55.77 -11.65
CA ILE A 416 -68.39 56.69 -11.81
C ILE A 416 -68.37 57.25 -13.24
N GLU A 417 -69.35 56.89 -14.04
CA GLU A 417 -69.56 57.36 -15.41
C GLU A 417 -70.67 58.43 -15.45
N GLU A 418 -70.84 59.11 -16.59
CA GLU A 418 -71.90 60.13 -16.79
C GLU A 418 -73.33 59.58 -16.56
N SER A 419 -73.53 58.28 -16.76
CA SER A 419 -74.80 57.59 -16.54
C SER A 419 -74.91 56.96 -15.14
N THR A 420 -73.83 56.97 -14.34
CA THR A 420 -73.85 56.40 -12.98
C THR A 420 -74.79 57.21 -12.10
N GLY A 421 -75.93 56.61 -11.73
CA GLY A 421 -77.00 57.25 -10.97
C GLY A 421 -78.25 57.61 -11.78
N ASP A 422 -78.27 57.42 -13.11
CA ASP A 422 -79.50 57.46 -13.92
C ASP A 422 -80.18 56.08 -13.91
N PHE A 423 -80.93 55.80 -12.85
CA PHE A 423 -81.56 54.49 -12.65
C PHE A 423 -82.79 54.28 -13.52
N ASN A 424 -83.41 55.36 -13.99
CA ASN A 424 -84.59 55.29 -14.85
C ASN A 424 -84.26 55.40 -16.35
N GLY A 425 -82.98 55.62 -16.71
CA GLY A 425 -82.44 55.56 -18.07
C GLY A 425 -82.92 56.69 -18.97
N ASN A 426 -83.24 57.86 -18.39
CA ASN A 426 -83.79 59.00 -19.14
C ASN A 426 -82.71 59.97 -19.66
N GLY A 427 -81.43 59.68 -19.41
CA GLY A 427 -80.27 60.47 -19.81
C GLY A 427 -79.96 61.66 -18.90
N LYS A 428 -80.57 61.74 -17.71
CA LYS A 428 -80.28 62.77 -16.69
C LYS A 428 -80.46 62.21 -15.27
N ILE A 429 -79.62 62.65 -14.35
CA ILE A 429 -79.75 62.33 -12.93
C ILE A 429 -80.68 63.38 -12.29
N ASP A 430 -81.86 62.98 -11.84
CA ASP A 430 -82.82 63.90 -11.21
C ASP A 430 -83.52 63.35 -9.96
N ILE A 431 -84.52 64.08 -9.44
CA ILE A 431 -85.27 63.69 -8.23
C ILE A 431 -86.00 62.34 -8.38
N GLY A 432 -86.25 61.89 -9.61
CA GLY A 432 -86.82 60.57 -9.90
C GLY A 432 -85.86 59.43 -9.56
N ASP A 433 -84.57 59.59 -9.90
CA ASP A 433 -83.51 58.64 -9.53
C ASP A 433 -83.29 58.60 -8.02
N LEU A 434 -83.27 59.78 -7.39
CA LEU A 434 -83.18 59.87 -5.93
C LEU A 434 -84.39 59.21 -5.24
N ALA A 435 -85.58 59.32 -5.79
CA ALA A 435 -86.76 58.64 -5.27
C ALA A 435 -86.66 57.10 -5.41
N MET A 436 -86.00 56.60 -6.46
CA MET A 436 -85.73 55.17 -6.63
C MET A 436 -84.76 54.63 -5.57
N ILE A 437 -83.66 55.35 -5.29
CA ILE A 437 -82.76 54.99 -4.18
C ILE A 437 -83.50 55.08 -2.84
N SER A 438 -84.16 56.22 -2.56
CA SER A 438 -84.80 56.48 -1.27
C SER A 438 -85.88 55.44 -0.92
N LYS A 439 -86.63 54.97 -1.93
CA LYS A 439 -87.62 53.88 -1.75
C LYS A 439 -86.96 52.55 -1.36
N ASN A 440 -85.75 52.30 -1.81
CA ASN A 440 -85.04 51.04 -1.65
C ASN A 440 -83.90 51.13 -0.62
N ILE A 441 -83.81 52.19 0.18
CA ILE A 441 -82.76 52.29 1.20
C ILE A 441 -82.82 51.10 2.16
N ARG A 442 -81.67 50.55 2.52
CA ARG A 442 -81.44 49.29 3.27
C ARG A 442 -81.88 48.02 2.54
N SER A 443 -82.27 48.09 1.27
CA SER A 443 -82.52 46.89 0.46
C SER A 443 -81.20 46.21 0.13
N THR A 444 -81.12 44.91 0.39
CA THR A 444 -79.99 44.04 0.02
C THR A 444 -80.24 43.27 -1.29
N ASN A 445 -81.43 43.42 -1.88
CA ASN A 445 -81.87 42.60 -3.03
C ASN A 445 -81.84 43.36 -4.37
N ASN A 446 -81.55 44.66 -4.37
CA ASN A 446 -81.58 45.51 -5.56
C ASN A 446 -80.16 45.95 -5.94
N THR A 447 -79.39 45.01 -6.50
CA THR A 447 -77.97 45.20 -6.82
C THR A 447 -77.70 46.22 -7.93
N SER A 448 -78.73 46.63 -8.69
CA SER A 448 -78.61 47.67 -9.73
C SER A 448 -78.68 49.10 -9.17
N LEU A 449 -79.22 49.26 -7.96
CA LEU A 449 -79.33 50.55 -7.27
C LEU A 449 -78.22 50.76 -6.23
N ASP A 450 -77.50 49.68 -5.89
CA ASP A 450 -76.32 49.68 -5.03
C ASP A 450 -75.09 50.05 -5.88
N LEU A 451 -74.78 51.34 -5.88
CA LEU A 451 -73.72 51.91 -6.72
C LEU A 451 -72.32 51.45 -6.28
N ASN A 452 -72.08 51.36 -4.97
CA ASN A 452 -70.78 50.97 -4.40
C ASN A 452 -70.62 49.43 -4.30
N LYS A 453 -71.71 48.67 -4.54
CA LYS A 453 -71.80 47.21 -4.55
C LYS A 453 -71.41 46.57 -3.21
N ASP A 454 -71.59 47.25 -2.10
CA ASP A 454 -71.28 46.74 -0.76
C ASP A 454 -72.30 45.74 -0.23
N GLY A 455 -73.41 45.55 -0.97
CA GLY A 455 -74.49 44.63 -0.62
C GLY A 455 -75.69 45.33 0.01
N SER A 456 -75.68 46.65 0.14
CA SER A 456 -76.78 47.45 0.66
C SER A 456 -76.89 48.83 0.03
N ILE A 457 -78.12 49.29 -0.19
CA ILE A 457 -78.35 50.67 -0.61
C ILE A 457 -78.39 51.54 0.64
N ASP A 458 -77.40 52.39 0.88
CA ASP A 458 -77.37 53.25 2.05
C ASP A 458 -77.01 54.70 1.72
N GLU A 459 -76.46 55.44 2.69
CA GLU A 459 -76.10 56.85 2.50
C GLU A 459 -74.81 57.04 1.67
N TYR A 460 -74.12 55.95 1.28
CA TYR A 460 -72.81 55.99 0.64
C TYR A 460 -72.78 55.53 -0.82
#